data_AF-A0A7S3HY70-F1
#
_entry.id   AF-A0A7S3HY70-F1
#
_cell.length_a   1.000
_cell.length_b   1.000
_cell.length_c   1.000
_cell.angle_alpha   90.00
_cell.angle_beta   90.00
_cell.angle_gamma   90.00
#
_symmetry.space_group_name_H-M   'P 1'
#
loop_
_entity.id
_entity.type
_entity.pdbx_description
1 polymer ?
#
loop_
_entity_poly.entity_id
_entity_poly.type
_entity_poly.pdbx_seq_one_letter_code
_entity_poly.pdbx_strand_id
1 'polypeptide(L)'
;RVNLFVSGRNLKNLDVMSRSDPRCLLFEKQGERWVKIGETETIQNNLNPDFKTSFTVDYYFEKTQHFRFCMIDSDNSSGTDYDEIGDVTVVMGKLMGAPRQVWTESLSKKGQQRGQIIVKTQTVNNQSNLVASFVANWRNVENMGGGCIGMCLERMPYRCNIMKQVPNDDNRFVIADSIPSTFRTESANTGPVSLMLSDLCNNDKYARIQ
;
A
#
# COMPACT_ATOMS: atom_id res chain seq x y z
N ARG A 1 -1.38 -2.26 -7.65
CA ARG A 1 -1.33 -0.77 -7.72
C ARG A 1 -2.72 -0.19 -7.65
N VAL A 2 -2.85 1.00 -7.06
CA VAL A 2 -4.13 1.71 -6.87
C VAL A 2 -3.94 3.18 -7.24
N ASN A 3 -4.88 3.73 -7.99
CA ASN A 3 -5.00 5.16 -8.24
C ASN A 3 -5.90 5.80 -7.19
N LEU A 4 -5.44 6.92 -6.62
CA LEU A 4 -6.17 7.75 -5.68
C LEU A 4 -6.55 9.05 -6.39
N PHE A 5 -7.83 9.23 -6.68
CA PHE A 5 -8.38 10.47 -7.24
C PHE A 5 -8.87 11.34 -6.09
N VAL A 6 -8.52 12.63 -6.12
CA VAL A 6 -8.82 13.55 -5.03
C VAL A 6 -9.75 14.65 -5.51
N SER A 7 -10.66 15.05 -4.63
CA SER A 7 -11.50 16.22 -4.78
C SER A 7 -11.56 16.99 -3.47
N GLY A 8 -11.65 18.31 -3.54
CA GLY A 8 -11.90 19.20 -2.39
C GLY A 8 -13.34 19.72 -2.41
N ARG A 9 -13.94 19.92 -1.24
CA ARG A 9 -15.27 20.53 -1.11
C ARG A 9 -15.30 21.53 0.03
N ASN A 10 -15.98 22.67 -0.20
CA ASN A 10 -16.14 23.74 0.79
C ASN A 10 -14.82 24.15 1.45
N LEU A 11 -13.76 24.25 0.65
CA LEU A 11 -12.44 24.62 1.14
C LEU A 11 -12.48 26.02 1.76
N LYS A 12 -11.73 26.22 2.85
CA LYS A 12 -11.57 27.54 3.47
C LYS A 12 -10.86 28.46 2.47
N ASN A 13 -11.50 29.57 2.12
CA ASN A 13 -10.85 30.62 1.36
C ASN A 13 -9.77 31.29 2.23
N LEU A 14 -8.54 31.36 1.71
CA LEU A 14 -7.41 32.06 2.35
C LEU A 14 -7.15 33.42 1.70
N ASP A 15 -7.62 33.62 0.47
CA ASP A 15 -7.51 34.88 -0.27
C ASP A 15 -8.42 36.00 0.25
N VAL A 16 -7.92 37.23 0.15
CA VAL A 16 -8.63 38.46 0.56
C VAL A 16 -9.55 38.98 -0.56
N MET A 17 -9.11 38.94 -1.82
CA MET A 17 -9.80 39.53 -2.98
C MET A 17 -10.23 38.52 -4.04
N SER A 18 -9.88 37.24 -3.86
CA SER A 18 -10.14 36.14 -4.79
C SER A 18 -10.57 34.87 -4.03
N ARG A 19 -10.73 33.76 -4.75
CA ARG A 19 -10.84 32.45 -4.15
C ARG A 19 -9.49 31.76 -4.25
N SER A 20 -9.15 30.97 -3.24
CA SER A 20 -8.00 30.08 -3.25
C SER A 20 -7.86 29.27 -4.54
N ASP A 21 -6.61 29.02 -4.90
CA ASP A 21 -6.10 28.21 -6.00
C ASP A 21 -5.60 26.86 -5.46
N PRO A 22 -6.49 25.91 -5.08
CA PRO A 22 -6.09 24.72 -4.37
C PRO A 22 -5.24 23.75 -5.21
N ARG A 23 -4.33 23.09 -4.50
CA ARG A 23 -3.54 21.94 -4.96
C ARG A 23 -3.40 20.93 -3.82
N CYS A 24 -3.39 19.63 -4.13
CA CYS A 24 -3.22 18.59 -3.11
C CYS A 24 -1.83 17.96 -3.21
N LEU A 25 -1.12 17.90 -2.08
CA LEU A 25 0.13 17.16 -1.90
C LEU A 25 -0.15 15.83 -1.21
N LEU A 26 0.48 14.75 -1.68
CA LEU A 26 0.42 13.44 -1.03
C LEU A 26 1.77 13.08 -0.41
N PHE A 27 1.72 12.70 0.86
CA PHE A 27 2.87 12.19 1.61
C PHE A 27 2.64 10.76 2.06
N GLU A 28 3.68 9.94 2.07
CA GLU A 28 3.70 8.60 2.67
C GLU A 28 4.60 8.60 3.91
N LYS A 29 4.18 7.92 4.98
CA LYS A 29 5.04 7.72 6.16
C LYS A 29 6.05 6.61 5.88
N GLN A 30 7.34 6.96 5.86
CA GLN A 30 8.47 6.04 5.68
C GLN A 30 9.36 6.12 6.94
N GLY A 31 9.32 5.08 7.77
CA GLY A 31 9.89 5.15 9.12
C GLY A 31 9.18 6.22 9.94
N GLU A 32 9.92 7.16 10.52
CA GLU A 32 9.36 8.32 11.23
C GLU A 32 9.22 9.59 10.37
N ARG A 33 9.52 9.51 9.07
CA ARG A 33 9.50 10.66 8.18
C ARG A 33 8.30 10.64 7.24
N TRP A 34 7.75 11.82 6.96
CA TRP A 34 6.78 12.03 5.88
C TRP A 34 7.53 12.40 4.61
N VAL A 35 7.38 11.60 3.57
CA VAL A 35 8.02 11.82 2.28
C VAL A 35 6.95 12.22 1.27
N LYS A 36 7.14 13.36 0.57
CA LYS A 36 6.24 13.77 -0.51
C LYS A 36 6.40 12.80 -1.67
N ILE A 37 5.32 12.16 -2.08
CA ILE A 37 5.30 11.17 -3.17
C ILE A 37 4.52 11.65 -4.40
N GLY A 38 3.82 12.77 -4.31
CA GLY A 38 3.15 13.36 -5.46
C GLY A 38 2.43 14.67 -5.14
N GLU A 39 1.97 15.34 -6.19
CA GLU A 39 1.06 16.49 -6.12
C GLU A 39 0.09 16.49 -7.30
N THR A 40 -1.06 17.14 -7.13
CA THR A 40 -2.01 17.40 -8.23
C THR A 40 -1.64 18.67 -8.98
N GLU A 41 -2.36 18.95 -10.07
CA GLU A 41 -2.42 20.29 -10.62
C GLU A 41 -3.07 21.30 -9.65
N THR A 42 -2.82 22.58 -9.88
CA THR A 42 -3.51 23.70 -9.23
C THR A 42 -4.80 24.03 -9.99
N ILE A 43 -5.92 24.19 -9.29
CA ILE A 43 -7.19 24.64 -9.88
C ILE A 43 -7.47 26.06 -9.42
N GLN A 44 -7.50 27.01 -10.35
CA GLN A 44 -7.66 28.41 -10.02
C GLN A 44 -9.07 28.76 -9.52
N ASN A 45 -9.15 29.61 -8.50
CA ASN A 45 -10.35 30.25 -7.99
C ASN A 45 -11.51 29.29 -7.67
N ASN A 46 -11.21 28.14 -7.09
CA ASN A 46 -12.20 27.08 -6.90
C ASN A 46 -12.11 26.42 -5.52
N LEU A 47 -13.11 26.66 -4.67
CA LEU A 47 -13.22 26.03 -3.34
C LEU A 47 -13.83 24.61 -3.36
N ASN A 48 -14.15 24.10 -4.56
CA ASN A 48 -14.70 22.76 -4.79
C ASN A 48 -13.95 22.06 -5.95
N PRO A 49 -12.62 21.91 -5.88
CA PRO A 49 -11.83 21.35 -6.97
C PRO A 49 -12.13 19.86 -7.18
N ASP A 50 -12.14 19.45 -8.44
CA ASP A 50 -12.04 18.04 -8.87
C ASP A 50 -10.73 17.89 -9.64
N PHE A 51 -9.74 17.25 -9.02
CA PHE A 51 -8.43 17.10 -9.63
C PHE A 51 -8.43 15.94 -10.63
N LYS A 52 -7.82 16.17 -11.79
CA LYS A 52 -7.62 15.18 -12.85
C LYS A 52 -6.43 14.27 -12.55
N THR A 53 -5.37 14.83 -11.96
CA THR A 53 -4.18 14.04 -11.61
C THR A 53 -4.49 13.10 -10.45
N SER A 54 -4.30 11.80 -10.66
CA SER A 54 -4.40 10.78 -9.61
C SER A 54 -3.03 10.44 -9.04
N PHE A 55 -2.99 10.02 -7.78
CA PHE A 55 -1.79 9.41 -7.20
C PHE A 55 -1.78 7.91 -7.42
N THR A 56 -0.75 7.38 -8.09
CA THR A 56 -0.57 5.93 -8.25
C THR A 56 0.32 5.41 -7.14
N VAL A 57 -0.21 4.55 -6.27
CA VAL A 57 0.52 3.96 -5.15
C VAL A 57 0.48 2.43 -5.19
N ASP A 58 1.51 1.79 -4.63
CA ASP A 58 1.49 0.36 -4.37
C ASP A 58 0.72 0.09 -3.07
N TYR A 59 -0.14 -0.93 -3.10
CA TYR A 59 -0.90 -1.37 -1.93
C TYR A 59 -0.37 -2.72 -1.48
N TYR A 60 0.01 -2.80 -0.21
CA TYR A 60 0.54 -3.99 0.45
C TYR A 60 -0.40 -4.33 1.63
N PHE A 61 -1.20 -5.39 1.50
CA PHE A 61 -2.16 -5.79 2.54
C PHE A 61 -1.46 -6.25 3.83
N GLU A 62 -0.22 -6.71 3.70
CA GLU A 62 0.66 -7.18 4.77
C GLU A 62 1.25 -6.05 5.63
N LYS A 63 1.04 -4.78 5.24
CA LYS A 63 1.60 -3.60 5.90
C LYS A 63 0.58 -2.49 6.11
N THR A 64 0.62 -1.87 7.29
CA THR A 64 -0.10 -0.61 7.53
C THR A 64 0.63 0.56 6.87
N GLN A 65 0.14 1.00 5.71
CA GLN A 65 0.65 2.18 5.00
C GLN A 65 -0.14 3.43 5.42
N HIS A 66 0.56 4.49 5.82
CA HIS A 66 -0.04 5.76 6.21
C HIS A 66 0.21 6.81 5.14
N PHE A 67 -0.87 7.51 4.76
CA PHE A 67 -0.84 8.61 3.82
C PHE A 67 -1.33 9.89 4.50
N ARG A 68 -0.71 11.02 4.18
CA ARG A 68 -1.16 12.36 4.57
C ARG A 68 -1.47 13.15 3.30
N PHE A 69 -2.72 13.59 3.19
CA PHE A 69 -3.16 14.51 2.14
C PHE A 69 -3.08 15.92 2.72
N CYS A 70 -2.36 16.81 2.05
CA CYS A 70 -2.24 18.21 2.44
C CYS A 70 -2.79 19.09 1.32
N MET A 71 -3.89 19.80 1.59
CA MET A 71 -4.46 20.76 0.66
C MET A 71 -3.82 22.12 0.91
N ILE A 72 -3.26 22.71 -0.13
CA ILE A 72 -2.56 24.00 -0.07
C ILE A 72 -3.19 24.98 -1.05
N ASP A 73 -3.08 26.25 -0.72
CA ASP A 73 -3.35 27.37 -1.62
C ASP A 73 -2.06 27.71 -2.38
N SER A 74 -2.17 27.81 -3.70
CA SER A 74 -1.02 28.09 -4.57
C SER A 74 -1.01 29.57 -4.96
N ASP A 75 -0.60 30.42 -4.02
CA ASP A 75 -0.46 31.86 -4.27
C ASP A 75 0.71 32.14 -5.22
N ASN A 76 0.52 33.09 -6.14
CA ASN A 76 1.58 33.57 -7.05
C ASN A 76 2.61 34.50 -6.36
N SER A 77 2.41 34.85 -5.10
CA SER A 77 3.29 35.75 -4.35
C SER A 77 4.24 34.98 -3.45
N SER A 78 5.50 34.84 -3.91
CA SER A 78 6.68 34.36 -3.16
C SER A 78 6.89 32.85 -3.04
N GLY A 79 7.03 32.18 -4.19
CA GLY A 79 8.13 31.26 -4.55
C GLY A 79 8.52 30.03 -3.71
N THR A 80 8.17 29.92 -2.42
CA THR A 80 8.63 28.85 -1.52
C THR A 80 7.67 28.48 -0.40
N ASP A 81 6.73 29.35 -0.01
CA ASP A 81 5.73 29.06 1.02
C ASP A 81 4.34 28.96 0.39
N TYR A 82 3.70 27.80 0.54
CA TYR A 82 2.30 27.61 0.20
C TYR A 82 1.46 27.70 1.46
N ASP A 83 0.33 28.40 1.37
CA ASP A 83 -0.58 28.54 2.48
C ASP A 83 -1.42 27.27 2.64
N GLU A 84 -1.10 26.47 3.66
CA GLU A 84 -1.86 25.24 3.90
C GLU A 84 -3.32 25.57 4.28
N ILE A 85 -4.26 25.01 3.51
CA ILE A 85 -5.70 25.04 3.80
C ILE A 85 -5.99 24.07 4.93
N GLY A 86 -5.48 22.85 4.83
CA GLY A 86 -5.52 21.86 5.91
C GLY A 86 -5.08 20.49 5.42
N ASP A 87 -4.92 19.58 6.37
CA ASP A 87 -4.46 18.23 6.08
C ASP A 87 -5.32 17.15 6.76
N VAL A 88 -5.12 15.92 6.30
CA VAL A 88 -5.67 14.72 6.94
C VAL A 88 -4.73 13.54 6.75
N THR A 89 -4.62 12.71 7.78
CA THR A 89 -3.89 11.44 7.74
C THR A 89 -4.84 10.25 7.71
N VAL A 90 -4.54 9.26 6.88
CA VAL A 90 -5.35 8.06 6.70
C VAL A 90 -4.48 6.83 6.43
N VAL A 91 -4.93 5.67 6.89
CA VAL A 91 -4.31 4.39 6.53
C VAL A 91 -4.88 3.86 5.22
N MET A 92 -4.05 3.27 4.37
CA MET A 92 -4.46 2.75 3.05
C MET A 92 -5.64 1.77 3.14
N GLY A 93 -5.66 0.91 4.18
CA GLY A 93 -6.77 -0.01 4.41
C GLY A 93 -8.13 0.69 4.58
N LYS A 94 -8.17 1.90 5.17
CA LYS A 94 -9.41 2.69 5.32
C LYS A 94 -9.91 3.22 3.97
N LEU A 95 -8.99 3.61 3.08
CA LEU A 95 -9.32 4.03 1.71
C LEU A 95 -9.86 2.86 0.87
N MET A 96 -9.20 1.70 0.96
CA MET A 96 -9.59 0.50 0.20
C MET A 96 -10.89 -0.14 0.72
N GLY A 97 -11.17 -0.03 2.02
CA GLY A 97 -12.40 -0.53 2.65
C GLY A 97 -13.58 0.42 2.59
N ALA A 98 -13.43 1.62 2.02
CA ALA A 98 -14.50 2.61 1.97
C ALA A 98 -15.67 2.14 1.08
N PRO A 99 -16.94 2.34 1.49
CA PRO A 99 -18.09 2.01 0.66
C PRO A 99 -18.00 2.67 -0.72
N ARG A 100 -18.27 1.88 -1.77
CA ARG A 100 -18.14 2.32 -3.18
C ARG A 100 -16.76 2.85 -3.56
N GLN A 101 -15.71 2.50 -2.81
CA GLN A 101 -14.34 2.99 -3.01
C GLN A 101 -14.23 4.52 -2.95
N VAL A 102 -15.11 5.16 -2.17
CA VAL A 102 -15.11 6.61 -1.95
C VAL A 102 -15.02 6.89 -0.46
N TRP A 103 -13.93 7.52 -0.06
CA TRP A 103 -13.71 7.98 1.30
C TRP A 103 -13.86 9.51 1.37
N THR A 104 -14.46 10.02 2.43
CA THR A 104 -14.64 11.47 2.65
C THR A 104 -14.28 11.81 4.08
N GLU A 105 -13.56 12.90 4.27
CA GLU A 105 -13.10 13.34 5.59
C GLU A 105 -12.90 14.85 5.65
N SER A 106 -12.90 15.39 6.86
CA SER A 106 -12.66 16.81 7.10
C SER A 106 -11.18 17.16 7.00
N LEU A 107 -10.84 18.21 6.24
CA LEU A 107 -9.52 18.82 6.27
C LEU A 107 -9.43 19.74 7.49
N SER A 108 -8.33 19.67 8.23
CA SER A 108 -8.15 20.48 9.44
C SER A 108 -6.77 21.14 9.49
N LYS A 109 -6.69 22.34 10.07
CA LYS A 109 -5.43 23.02 10.42
C LYS A 109 -5.57 23.62 11.80
N LYS A 110 -4.62 23.34 12.71
CA LYS A 110 -4.65 23.82 14.12
C LYS A 110 -5.99 23.54 14.83
N GLY A 111 -6.59 22.36 14.60
CA GLY A 111 -7.85 21.95 15.22
C GLY A 111 -9.12 22.54 14.62
N GLN A 112 -9.02 23.38 13.58
CA GLN A 112 -10.19 23.95 12.89
C GLN A 112 -10.45 23.22 11.58
N GLN A 113 -11.70 22.84 11.35
CA GLN A 113 -12.15 22.30 10.07
C GLN A 113 -12.14 23.39 8.98
N ARG A 114 -11.54 23.08 7.83
CA ARG A 114 -11.28 24.01 6.73
C ARG A 114 -11.70 23.47 5.37
N GLY A 115 -12.70 22.59 5.38
CA GLY A 115 -13.28 21.96 4.20
C GLY A 115 -13.28 20.44 4.31
N GLN A 116 -13.53 19.78 3.19
CA GLN A 116 -13.57 18.34 3.09
C GLN A 116 -12.71 17.87 1.92
N ILE A 117 -12.12 16.69 2.09
CA ILE A 117 -11.46 15.95 1.03
C ILE A 117 -12.26 14.69 0.72
N ILE A 118 -12.40 14.39 -0.56
CA ILE A 118 -12.97 13.15 -1.06
C ILE A 118 -11.87 12.43 -1.82
N VAL A 119 -11.63 11.16 -1.46
CA VAL A 119 -10.65 10.30 -2.12
C VAL A 119 -11.37 9.10 -2.70
N LYS A 120 -11.33 8.97 -4.02
CA LYS A 120 -11.83 7.79 -4.74
C LYS A 120 -10.67 6.87 -5.08
N THR A 121 -10.79 5.60 -4.76
CA THR A 121 -9.80 4.58 -5.10
C THR A 121 -10.20 3.83 -6.36
N GLN A 122 -9.21 3.46 -7.17
CA GLN A 122 -9.41 2.60 -8.34
C GLN A 122 -8.22 1.67 -8.49
N THR A 123 -8.45 0.36 -8.53
CA THR A 123 -7.39 -0.61 -8.79
C THR A 123 -6.86 -0.44 -10.20
N VAL A 124 -5.53 -0.42 -10.33
CA VAL A 124 -4.86 -0.48 -11.64
C VAL A 124 -4.63 -1.94 -11.96
N ASN A 125 -5.33 -2.45 -12.97
CA ASN A 125 -5.06 -3.78 -13.51
C ASN A 125 -3.75 -3.73 -14.29
N ASN A 126 -2.64 -4.02 -13.62
CA ASN A 126 -1.38 -4.31 -14.30
C ASN A 126 -1.44 -5.74 -14.83
N GLN A 127 -1.82 -5.89 -16.10
CA GLN A 127 -1.76 -7.15 -16.86
C GLN A 127 -0.30 -7.53 -17.16
N SER A 128 0.50 -7.72 -16.12
CA SER A 128 1.79 -8.35 -16.29
C SER A 128 1.55 -9.85 -16.47
N ASN A 129 2.06 -10.41 -17.56
CA ASN A 129 2.03 -11.84 -17.83
C ASN A 129 3.28 -12.55 -17.26
N LEU A 130 3.98 -11.90 -16.32
CA LEU A 130 5.18 -12.46 -15.72
C LEU A 130 4.79 -13.48 -14.66
N VAL A 131 5.42 -14.65 -14.76
CA VAL A 131 5.20 -15.79 -13.87
C VAL A 131 6.52 -16.14 -13.20
N ALA A 132 6.52 -16.27 -11.88
CA ALA A 132 7.60 -16.87 -11.12
C ALA A 132 7.34 -18.38 -10.98
N SER A 133 8.30 -19.21 -11.37
CA SER A 133 8.21 -20.67 -11.27
C SER A 133 9.17 -21.18 -10.21
N PHE A 134 8.63 -21.88 -9.21
CA PHE A 134 9.38 -22.41 -8.07
C PHE A 134 9.45 -23.93 -8.14
N VAL A 135 10.64 -24.49 -7.92
CA VAL A 135 10.86 -25.93 -7.74
C VAL A 135 11.67 -26.09 -6.47
N ALA A 136 11.13 -26.81 -5.48
CA ALA A 136 11.79 -27.01 -4.21
C ALA A 136 12.33 -28.44 -4.10
N ASN A 137 13.52 -28.53 -3.51
CA ASN A 137 14.24 -29.78 -3.29
C ASN A 137 14.85 -29.74 -1.90
N TRP A 138 14.59 -30.78 -1.10
CA TRP A 138 15.17 -30.89 0.23
C TRP A 138 15.50 -32.34 0.58
N ARG A 139 16.43 -32.51 1.51
CA ARG A 139 16.89 -33.79 2.05
C ARG A 139 17.18 -33.67 3.53
N ASN A 140 17.12 -34.79 4.24
CA ASN A 140 17.48 -34.91 5.65
C ASN A 140 16.70 -33.94 6.57
N VAL A 141 15.43 -33.66 6.26
CA VAL A 141 14.57 -32.84 7.14
C VAL A 141 14.36 -33.58 8.45
N GLU A 142 14.66 -32.96 9.59
CA GLU A 142 14.48 -33.59 10.90
C GLU A 142 13.00 -33.86 11.23
N ASN A 143 12.74 -34.95 11.96
CA ASN A 143 11.40 -35.21 12.48
C ASN A 143 11.22 -34.50 13.82
N MET A 144 10.35 -33.49 13.85
CA MET A 144 10.01 -32.76 15.08
C MET A 144 8.90 -33.45 15.92
N GLY A 145 8.47 -34.66 15.54
CA GLY A 145 7.50 -35.43 16.31
C GLY A 145 8.07 -35.92 17.64
N GLY A 146 7.46 -35.50 18.74
CA GLY A 146 7.76 -36.01 20.09
C GLY A 146 6.78 -37.12 20.48
N GLY A 147 7.33 -38.28 20.86
CA GLY A 147 6.57 -39.41 21.42
C GLY A 147 7.30 -39.96 22.64
N CYS A 148 6.56 -40.67 23.50
CA CYS A 148 7.12 -41.44 24.61
C CYS A 148 8.24 -42.34 24.08
N ILE A 149 9.37 -42.40 24.79
CA ILE A 149 10.59 -43.15 24.45
C ILE A 149 10.25 -44.44 23.67
N GLY A 150 10.35 -44.38 22.34
CA GLY A 150 10.23 -45.53 21.44
C GLY A 150 8.82 -45.98 20.98
N MET A 151 7.70 -45.35 21.35
CA MET A 151 6.36 -45.92 21.05
C MET A 151 5.44 -45.12 20.12
N CYS A 152 5.73 -43.85 19.80
CA CYS A 152 4.91 -43.05 18.88
C CYS A 152 5.78 -42.17 17.96
N LEU A 153 6.46 -42.79 17.00
CA LEU A 153 7.39 -42.13 16.06
C LEU A 153 6.71 -41.77 14.71
N GLU A 154 5.46 -41.35 14.72
CA GLU A 154 4.87 -40.82 13.48
C GLU A 154 5.55 -39.50 13.12
N ARG A 155 6.04 -39.40 11.87
CA ARG A 155 6.63 -38.16 11.36
C ARG A 155 5.57 -37.09 11.24
N MET A 156 5.85 -35.93 11.84
CA MET A 156 4.94 -34.79 11.78
C MET A 156 4.84 -34.28 10.34
N PRO A 157 3.61 -34.04 9.85
CA PRO A 157 3.42 -33.44 8.55
C PRO A 157 3.97 -32.01 8.51
N TYR A 158 4.58 -31.62 7.40
CA TYR A 158 5.04 -30.26 7.15
C TYR A 158 4.63 -29.77 5.76
N ARG A 159 4.74 -28.45 5.56
CA ARG A 159 4.47 -27.77 4.29
C ARG A 159 5.68 -26.94 3.88
N CYS A 160 5.85 -26.74 2.59
CA CYS A 160 6.81 -25.79 2.05
C CYS A 160 6.05 -24.52 1.67
N ASN A 161 6.38 -23.40 2.31
CA ASN A 161 5.80 -22.10 2.02
C ASN A 161 6.73 -21.31 1.12
N ILE A 162 6.16 -20.57 0.18
CA ILE A 162 6.83 -19.55 -0.60
C ILE A 162 6.56 -18.23 0.11
N MET A 163 7.62 -17.64 0.65
CA MET A 163 7.51 -16.42 1.44
C MET A 163 8.11 -15.24 0.69
N LYS A 164 7.45 -14.08 0.75
CA LYS A 164 7.96 -12.84 0.17
C LYS A 164 8.36 -11.87 1.27
N GLN A 165 9.39 -11.08 1.00
CA GLN A 165 9.78 -10.00 1.89
C GLN A 165 8.68 -8.92 1.94
N VAL A 166 8.42 -8.39 3.14
CA VAL A 166 7.60 -7.19 3.30
C VAL A 166 8.40 -5.97 2.82
N PRO A 167 7.86 -5.10 1.94
CA PRO A 167 8.61 -3.96 1.43
C PRO A 167 9.14 -3.03 2.52
N ASN A 168 10.44 -2.73 2.42
CA ASN A 168 11.21 -1.92 3.38
C ASN A 168 11.35 -2.54 4.79
N ASP A 169 11.24 -3.86 4.92
CA ASP A 169 11.52 -4.61 6.14
C ASP A 169 12.39 -5.83 5.83
N ASP A 170 13.70 -5.72 6.05
CA ASP A 170 14.70 -6.75 5.65
C ASP A 170 14.61 -8.05 6.43
N ASN A 171 13.92 -8.04 7.57
CA ASN A 171 13.83 -9.16 8.48
C ASN A 171 12.44 -9.81 8.49
N ARG A 172 11.49 -9.25 7.74
CA ARG A 172 10.11 -9.72 7.75
C ARG A 172 9.69 -10.30 6.41
N PHE A 173 9.25 -11.55 6.47
CA PHE A 173 8.67 -12.28 5.35
C PHE A 173 7.24 -12.68 5.68
N VAL A 174 6.37 -12.72 4.67
CA VAL A 174 5.00 -13.20 4.77
C VAL A 174 4.77 -14.32 3.77
N ILE A 175 3.94 -15.29 4.13
CA ILE A 175 3.55 -16.38 3.24
C ILE A 175 2.79 -15.78 2.06
N ALA A 176 3.32 -15.97 0.86
CA ALA A 176 2.67 -15.56 -0.39
C ALA A 176 1.88 -16.72 -1.00
N ASP A 177 2.44 -17.93 -0.93
CA ASP A 177 1.75 -19.18 -1.28
C ASP A 177 2.42 -20.38 -0.59
N SER A 178 1.93 -21.59 -0.84
CA SER A 178 2.52 -22.85 -0.41
C SER A 178 2.62 -23.82 -1.58
N ILE A 179 3.64 -24.66 -1.57
CA ILE A 179 3.69 -25.79 -2.50
C ILE A 179 2.47 -26.70 -2.23
N PRO A 180 1.67 -27.06 -3.26
CA PRO A 180 0.46 -27.85 -3.07
C PRO A 180 0.76 -29.28 -2.65
N SER A 181 0.96 -29.52 -1.35
CA SER A 181 0.99 -30.84 -0.70
C SER A 181 1.33 -30.69 0.78
N THR A 182 1.05 -31.74 1.54
CA THR A 182 1.61 -31.92 2.88
C THR A 182 2.57 -33.11 2.84
N PHE A 183 3.76 -32.94 3.40
CA PHE A 183 4.85 -33.90 3.31
C PHE A 183 5.07 -34.58 4.66
N ARG A 184 5.37 -35.88 4.62
CA ARG A 184 5.74 -36.69 5.80
C ARG A 184 7.03 -37.47 5.54
N THR A 185 7.89 -36.97 4.66
CA THR A 185 9.15 -37.62 4.23
C THR A 185 10.36 -36.81 4.69
N GLU A 186 11.56 -37.42 4.69
CA GLU A 186 12.80 -36.71 5.04
C GLU A 186 13.39 -35.94 3.84
N SER A 187 13.02 -36.36 2.64
CA SER A 187 13.41 -35.77 1.37
C SER A 187 12.20 -35.64 0.46
N ALA A 188 12.15 -34.58 -0.34
CA ALA A 188 11.19 -34.47 -1.44
C ALA A 188 11.75 -33.62 -2.57
N ASN A 189 11.19 -33.83 -3.75
CA ASN A 189 11.35 -33.01 -4.93
C ASN A 189 9.94 -32.67 -5.43
N THR A 190 9.68 -31.39 -5.68
CA THR A 190 8.36 -30.91 -6.04
C THR A 190 8.25 -30.70 -7.56
N GLY A 191 7.03 -30.79 -8.09
CA GLY A 191 6.75 -30.20 -9.39
C GLY A 191 6.89 -28.67 -9.35
N PRO A 192 6.94 -28.01 -10.52
CA PRO A 192 6.95 -26.55 -10.58
C PRO A 192 5.63 -25.97 -10.06
N VAL A 193 5.74 -24.92 -9.25
CA VAL A 193 4.62 -24.08 -8.80
C VAL A 193 4.80 -22.70 -9.43
N SER A 194 3.77 -22.26 -10.15
CA SER A 194 3.79 -21.02 -10.92
C SER A 194 2.89 -19.97 -10.28
N LEU A 195 3.45 -18.80 -9.98
CA LEU A 195 2.72 -17.67 -9.42
C LEU A 195 2.82 -16.46 -10.33
N MET A 196 1.70 -15.77 -10.53
CA MET A 196 1.72 -14.47 -11.20
C MET A 196 2.54 -13.48 -10.35
N LEU A 197 3.47 -12.78 -10.97
CA LEU A 197 4.33 -11.83 -10.27
C LEU A 197 3.52 -10.66 -9.69
N SER A 198 2.35 -10.36 -10.27
CA SER A 198 1.40 -9.38 -9.75
C SER A 198 0.90 -9.74 -8.37
N ASP A 199 0.59 -11.02 -8.15
CA ASP A 199 -0.02 -11.52 -6.94
C ASP A 199 1.06 -11.82 -5.90
N LEU A 200 2.22 -12.31 -6.36
CA LEU A 200 3.38 -12.57 -5.52
C LEU A 200 3.93 -11.26 -4.95
N CYS A 201 4.33 -10.29 -5.77
CA CYS A 201 5.11 -9.14 -5.30
C CYS A 201 4.78 -7.83 -6.02
N ASN A 202 3.51 -7.62 -6.41
CA ASN A 202 3.10 -6.40 -7.12
C ASN A 202 3.93 -6.12 -8.40
N ASN A 203 4.45 -7.18 -9.05
CA ASN A 203 5.36 -7.15 -10.20
C ASN A 203 6.80 -6.67 -9.92
N ASP A 204 7.23 -6.60 -8.66
CA ASP A 204 8.61 -6.29 -8.32
C ASP A 204 9.54 -7.48 -8.58
N LYS A 205 10.32 -7.39 -9.66
CA LYS A 205 11.30 -8.42 -10.06
C LYS A 205 12.48 -8.55 -9.10
N TYR A 206 12.69 -7.57 -8.21
CA TYR A 206 13.78 -7.55 -7.24
C TYR A 206 13.31 -7.93 -5.84
N ALA A 207 12.03 -8.26 -5.66
CA ALA A 207 11.50 -8.73 -4.38
C ALA A 207 12.26 -9.99 -3.92
N ARG A 208 12.69 -9.99 -2.65
CA ARG A 208 13.34 -11.15 -2.05
C ARG A 208 12.28 -12.21 -1.72
N ILE A 209 12.49 -13.42 -2.22
CA ILE A 209 11.63 -14.59 -2.00
C ILE A 209 12.44 -15.66 -1.25
N GLN A 210 11.79 -16.35 -0.31
CA GLN A 210 12.34 -17.45 0.49
C GLN A 210 11.47 -18.70 0.37
#